data_AF-A0AA37ADR6-F1
#
_entry.id   AF-A0AA37ADR6-F1
#
_cell.length_a   1.000
_cell.length_b   1.000
_cell.length_c   1.000
_cell.angle_alpha   90.00
_cell.angle_beta   90.00
_cell.angle_gamma   90.00
#
_symmetry.space_group_name_H-M   'P 1'
#
loop_
_entity.id
_entity.type
_entity.pdbx_description
1 polymer ?
#
loop_
_entity_poly.entity_id
_entity_poly.type
_entity_poly.pdbx_seq_one_letter_code
_entity_poly.pdbx_strand_id
1 'polypeptide(L)'
;MAKRRKPGSGSVHLRKDGRWEGRCVVGYDQRGYPRTRNCLAKTKGECLRKLKALREQCRPPEQPKEIESGMTFGAWLDHWYQACSMPALRPSTQQEYELRIYRHIIPALGEIPLNKLTEANLQQFYHQLKHDGRLNRTDLYGPGLSDRSVRGCHITCRAALAQAVEEGPIPVNPAEGCKLPGGRTPGDAGADPGGDAAPFDSGQGGRLL
;
A
#
# COMPACT_ATOMS: atom_id res chain seq x y z
N MET A 1 18.75 -7.28 31.09
CA MET A 1 18.55 -6.62 29.79
C MET A 1 17.06 -6.65 29.41
N ALA A 2 16.45 -5.49 29.15
CA ALA A 2 15.00 -5.38 28.96
C ALA A 2 14.58 -5.87 27.56
N LYS A 3 13.70 -6.89 27.53
CA LYS A 3 13.14 -7.52 26.33
C LYS A 3 12.38 -6.47 25.49
N ARG A 4 12.95 -6.08 24.36
CA ARG A 4 12.38 -5.11 23.41
C ARG A 4 11.06 -5.66 22.86
N ARG A 5 9.95 -4.97 23.15
CA ARG A 5 8.59 -5.39 22.75
C ARG A 5 8.36 -5.15 21.26
N LYS A 6 7.47 -5.97 20.67
CA LYS A 6 7.05 -5.87 19.26
C LYS A 6 6.58 -4.43 18.93
N PRO A 7 6.97 -3.86 17.79
CA PRO A 7 6.45 -2.58 17.32
C PRO A 7 4.91 -2.61 17.29
N GLY A 8 4.24 -1.55 17.75
CA GLY A 8 2.76 -1.50 17.78
C GLY A 8 2.08 -2.10 19.02
N SER A 9 2.83 -2.65 19.99
CA SER A 9 2.26 -3.32 21.18
C SER A 9 1.49 -2.41 22.15
N GLY A 10 1.45 -1.09 21.91
CA GLY A 10 0.79 -0.13 22.79
C GLY A 10 1.41 -0.07 24.18
N SER A 11 1.24 1.05 24.86
CA SER A 11 1.85 1.28 26.17
C SER A 11 0.76 1.39 27.22
N VAL A 12 0.86 0.58 28.28
CA VAL A 12 -0.05 0.61 29.43
C VAL A 12 0.75 1.15 30.62
N HIS A 13 0.39 2.33 31.09
CA HIS A 13 1.06 3.01 32.20
C HIS A 13 0.09 3.39 33.30
N LEU A 14 0.57 3.35 34.54
CA LEU A 14 -0.16 3.86 35.70
C LEU A 14 0.07 5.37 35.81
N ARG A 15 -1.01 6.14 35.85
CA ARG A 15 -1.00 7.59 35.94
C ARG A 15 -0.99 8.03 37.41
N LYS A 16 -0.55 9.27 37.68
CA LYS A 16 -0.45 9.83 39.05
C LYS A 16 -1.79 9.89 39.81
N ASP A 17 -2.91 9.78 39.10
CA ASP A 17 -4.29 9.76 39.62
C ASP A 17 -4.80 8.35 39.97
N GLY A 18 -3.92 7.32 39.92
CA GLY A 18 -4.26 5.93 40.23
C GLY A 18 -4.99 5.17 39.11
N ARG A 19 -5.18 5.79 37.93
CA ARG A 19 -5.83 5.14 36.77
C ARG A 19 -4.80 4.57 35.81
N TRP A 20 -5.16 3.49 35.15
CA TRP A 20 -4.38 2.85 34.09
C TRP A 20 -4.74 3.43 32.73
N GLU A 21 -3.75 3.98 32.02
CA GLU A 21 -3.88 4.47 30.64
C GLU A 21 -3.26 3.45 29.68
N GLY A 22 -4.08 2.89 28.81
CA GLY A 22 -3.65 2.07 27.68
C GLY A 22 -3.71 2.89 26.41
N ARG A 23 -2.60 2.99 25.69
CA ARG A 23 -2.53 3.67 24.39
C ARG A 23 -2.34 2.65 23.28
N CYS A 24 -3.18 2.70 22.26
CA CYS A 24 -2.93 2.00 21.00
C CYS A 24 -2.91 2.99 19.84
N VAL A 25 -2.04 2.70 18.88
CA VAL A 25 -2.10 3.33 17.55
C VAL A 25 -3.20 2.61 16.80
N VAL A 26 -4.11 3.39 16.24
CA VAL A 26 -5.40 2.96 15.69
C VAL A 26 -5.42 3.06 14.16
N GLY A 27 -4.41 3.73 13.61
CA GLY A 27 -4.26 4.03 12.20
C GLY A 27 -3.33 5.23 12.03
N TYR A 28 -3.16 5.66 10.80
CA TYR A 28 -2.41 6.85 10.43
C TYR A 28 -3.34 7.82 9.72
N ASP A 29 -3.18 9.12 9.99
CA ASP A 29 -4.00 10.15 9.36
C ASP A 29 -3.56 10.37 7.89
N GLN A 30 -4.32 11.12 7.09
CA GLN A 30 -3.99 11.44 5.68
C GLN A 30 -2.62 12.15 5.50
N ARG A 31 -2.04 12.63 6.61
CA ARG A 31 -0.73 13.28 6.71
C ARG A 31 0.36 12.36 7.28
N GLY A 32 0.09 11.07 7.49
CA GLY A 32 1.04 10.07 8.00
C GLY A 32 1.27 10.10 9.51
N TYR A 33 0.53 10.91 10.27
CA TYR A 33 0.67 10.97 11.73
C TYR A 33 -0.09 9.80 12.39
N PRO A 34 0.52 9.09 13.36
CA PRO A 34 -0.16 7.99 14.06
C PRO A 34 -1.35 8.53 14.85
N ARG A 35 -2.56 8.15 14.44
CA ARG A 35 -3.77 8.40 15.21
C ARG A 35 -3.78 7.43 16.38
N THR A 36 -3.62 7.97 17.58
CA THR A 36 -3.62 7.19 18.82
C THR A 36 -4.95 7.36 19.54
N ARG A 37 -5.50 6.26 20.05
CA ARG A 37 -6.61 6.27 21.00
C ARG A 37 -6.13 5.74 22.34
N ASN A 38 -6.69 6.33 23.38
CA ASN A 38 -6.43 5.95 24.76
C ASN A 38 -7.66 5.27 25.36
N CYS A 39 -7.42 4.37 26.30
CA CYS A 39 -8.43 3.84 27.18
C CYS A 39 -7.98 4.01 28.64
N LEU A 40 -8.89 4.48 29.48
CA LEU A 40 -8.66 4.65 30.91
C LEU A 40 -9.43 3.59 31.69
N ALA A 41 -8.80 2.97 32.70
CA ALA A 41 -9.47 2.06 33.61
C ALA A 41 -8.91 2.15 35.03
N LYS A 42 -9.69 1.73 36.03
CA LYS A 42 -9.25 1.74 37.44
C LYS A 42 -8.29 0.57 37.75
N THR A 43 -8.35 -0.50 36.98
CA THR A 43 -7.51 -1.70 37.19
C THR A 43 -6.73 -2.06 35.92
N LYS A 44 -5.55 -2.69 36.10
CA LYS A 44 -4.69 -3.15 35.00
C LYS A 44 -5.41 -4.12 34.08
N GLY A 45 -6.17 -5.06 34.64
CA GLY A 45 -6.91 -6.08 33.89
C GLY A 45 -8.03 -5.49 33.04
N GLU A 46 -8.76 -4.52 33.58
CA GLU A 46 -9.82 -3.82 32.84
C GLU A 46 -9.25 -2.91 31.74
N CYS A 47 -8.10 -2.28 31.98
CA CYS A 47 -7.36 -1.52 30.97
C CYS A 47 -6.92 -2.42 29.80
N LEU A 48 -6.39 -3.61 30.09
CA LEU A 48 -5.99 -4.58 29.07
C LEU A 48 -7.19 -5.09 28.24
N ARG A 49 -8.34 -5.35 28.88
CA ARG A 49 -9.56 -5.73 28.16
C ARG A 49 -10.07 -4.62 27.25
N LYS A 50 -10.12 -3.38 27.75
CA LYS A 50 -10.51 -2.20 26.95
C LYS A 50 -9.53 -1.95 25.82
N LEU A 51 -8.22 -2.12 26.06
CA LEU A 51 -7.20 -1.99 25.02
C LEU A 51 -7.32 -3.09 23.96
N LYS A 52 -7.65 -4.33 24.34
CA LYS A 52 -7.90 -5.43 23.40
C LYS A 52 -9.15 -5.17 22.56
N ALA A 53 -10.25 -4.74 23.19
CA ALA A 53 -11.48 -4.39 22.48
C ALA A 53 -11.28 -3.21 21.51
N LEU A 54 -10.52 -2.19 21.94
CA LEU A 54 -10.19 -1.02 21.11
C LEU A 54 -9.27 -1.40 19.94
N ARG A 55 -8.44 -2.44 20.09
CA ARG A 55 -7.69 -3.02 18.96
C ARG A 55 -8.58 -3.77 18.01
N GLU A 56 -9.51 -4.60 18.49
CA GLU A 56 -10.38 -5.38 17.62
C GLU A 56 -11.33 -4.47 16.82
N GLN A 57 -11.90 -3.44 17.46
CA GLN A 57 -12.73 -2.43 16.79
C GLN A 57 -11.96 -1.59 15.76
N CYS A 58 -10.64 -1.58 15.84
CA CYS A 58 -9.78 -0.79 14.97
C CYS A 58 -8.83 -1.68 14.17
N ARG A 59 -9.07 -2.99 14.19
CA ARG A 59 -8.46 -3.93 13.29
C ARG A 59 -9.06 -3.62 11.91
N PRO A 60 -8.24 -3.46 10.88
CA PRO A 60 -8.76 -3.47 9.51
C PRO A 60 -9.66 -4.71 9.36
N PRO A 61 -10.79 -4.61 8.64
CA PRO A 61 -11.63 -5.77 8.37
C PRO A 61 -10.74 -6.91 7.86
N GLU A 62 -10.94 -8.11 8.39
CA GLU A 62 -10.20 -9.31 7.99
C GLU A 62 -10.37 -9.45 6.47
N GLN A 63 -9.26 -9.28 5.73
CA GLN A 63 -9.29 -9.31 4.27
C GLN A 63 -9.81 -10.69 3.81
N PRO A 64 -10.63 -10.76 2.75
CA PRO A 64 -11.18 -12.02 2.25
C PRO A 64 -10.06 -13.03 1.99
N LYS A 65 -10.24 -14.25 2.51
CA LYS A 65 -9.28 -15.37 2.39
C LYS A 65 -9.29 -16.03 1.00
N GLU A 66 -10.17 -15.62 0.10
CA GLU A 66 -10.20 -16.08 -1.28
C GLU A 66 -10.02 -14.88 -2.20
N ILE A 67 -8.90 -14.87 -2.93
CA ILE A 67 -8.66 -13.93 -4.03
C ILE A 67 -9.57 -14.38 -5.17
N GLU A 68 -10.84 -14.03 -5.09
CA GLU A 68 -11.82 -14.36 -6.12
C GLU A 68 -11.63 -13.46 -7.34
N SER A 69 -11.87 -13.97 -8.54
CA SER A 69 -11.81 -13.21 -9.80
C SER A 69 -12.74 -11.98 -9.84
N GLY A 70 -13.68 -11.87 -8.89
CA GLY A 70 -14.57 -10.72 -8.69
C GLY A 70 -14.02 -9.63 -7.77
N MET A 71 -12.84 -9.82 -7.17
CA MET A 71 -12.20 -8.82 -6.31
C MET A 71 -11.93 -7.52 -7.08
N THR A 72 -12.12 -6.38 -6.43
CA THR A 72 -11.80 -5.08 -7.03
C THR A 72 -10.30 -4.85 -7.08
N PHE A 73 -9.85 -4.11 -8.09
CA PHE A 73 -8.43 -3.76 -8.24
C PHE A 73 -7.89 -3.02 -7.03
N GLY A 74 -8.70 -2.19 -6.37
CA GLY A 74 -8.29 -1.48 -5.16
C GLY A 74 -8.05 -2.42 -3.98
N ALA A 75 -8.93 -3.40 -3.77
CA ALA A 75 -8.78 -4.38 -2.70
C ALA A 75 -7.58 -5.31 -2.94
N TRP A 76 -7.37 -5.71 -4.20
CA TRP A 76 -6.19 -6.46 -4.59
C TRP A 76 -4.90 -5.68 -4.40
N LEU A 77 -4.88 -4.42 -4.84
CA LEU A 77 -3.69 -3.57 -4.75
C LEU A 77 -3.30 -3.28 -3.29
N ASP A 78 -4.29 -3.11 -2.41
CA ASP A 78 -4.10 -3.03 -0.96
C ASP A 78 -3.50 -4.32 -0.39
N HIS A 79 -4.08 -5.47 -0.75
CA HIS A 79 -3.58 -6.78 -0.33
C HIS A 79 -2.13 -7.01 -0.79
N TRP A 80 -1.85 -6.84 -2.08
CA TRP A 80 -0.52 -6.98 -2.66
C TRP A 80 0.50 -6.04 -2.00
N TYR A 81 0.11 -4.78 -1.76
CA TYR A 81 1.00 -3.84 -1.10
C TYR A 81 1.33 -4.28 0.33
N GLN A 82 0.33 -4.69 1.11
CA GLN A 82 0.54 -5.09 2.50
C GLN A 82 1.28 -6.43 2.65
N ALA A 83 0.95 -7.42 1.80
CA ALA A 83 1.46 -8.77 1.90
C ALA A 83 2.82 -8.95 1.21
N CYS A 84 2.99 -8.41 0.01
CA CYS A 84 4.17 -8.66 -0.83
C CYS A 84 5.17 -7.52 -0.77
N SER A 85 4.71 -6.27 -0.95
CA SER A 85 5.61 -5.13 -1.19
C SER A 85 6.12 -4.49 0.11
N MET A 86 5.24 -4.12 1.03
CA MET A 86 5.56 -3.39 2.26
C MET A 86 6.65 -4.03 3.13
N PRO A 87 6.69 -5.37 3.36
CA PRO A 87 7.66 -5.99 4.26
C PRO A 87 9.13 -5.84 3.81
N ALA A 88 9.37 -5.72 2.50
CA ALA A 88 10.71 -5.62 1.92
C ALA A 88 11.19 -4.17 1.74
N LEU A 89 10.31 -3.17 1.90
CA LEU A 89 10.60 -1.78 1.55
C LEU A 89 11.13 -0.95 2.71
N ARG A 90 12.02 -0.01 2.39
CA ARG A 90 12.46 1.05 3.32
C ARG A 90 11.31 2.03 3.58
N PRO A 91 11.26 2.68 4.76
CA PRO A 91 10.16 3.60 5.11
C PRO A 91 9.92 4.74 4.11
N SER A 92 10.98 5.29 3.51
CA SER A 92 10.86 6.34 2.49
C SER A 92 10.18 5.83 1.22
N THR A 93 10.48 4.59 0.83
CA THR A 93 9.89 3.96 -0.35
C THR A 93 8.44 3.56 -0.08
N GLN A 94 8.13 3.08 1.12
CA GLN A 94 6.76 2.83 1.56
C GLN A 94 5.89 4.08 1.42
N GLN A 95 6.35 5.23 1.91
CA GLN A 95 5.61 6.50 1.77
C GLN A 95 5.29 6.84 0.31
N GLU A 96 6.22 6.60 -0.60
CA GLU A 96 6.01 6.89 -2.02
C GLU A 96 5.03 5.89 -2.66
N TYR A 97 5.07 4.62 -2.26
CA TYR A 97 4.07 3.63 -2.66
C TYR A 97 2.69 3.98 -2.14
N GLU A 98 2.55 4.30 -0.85
CA GLU A 98 1.28 4.69 -0.23
C GLU A 98 0.68 5.92 -0.90
N LEU A 99 1.52 6.92 -1.21
CA LEU A 99 1.11 8.10 -1.94
C LEU A 99 0.50 7.72 -3.30
N ARG A 100 1.17 6.87 -4.08
CA ARG A 100 0.67 6.45 -5.40
C ARG A 100 -0.59 5.60 -5.29
N ILE A 101 -0.57 4.59 -4.42
CA ILE A 101 -1.65 3.60 -4.27
C ILE A 101 -2.91 4.27 -3.74
N TYR A 102 -2.85 4.86 -2.55
CA TYR A 102 -4.05 5.33 -1.85
C TYR A 102 -4.53 6.69 -2.34
N ARG A 103 -3.65 7.54 -2.88
CA ARG A 103 -4.05 8.89 -3.30
C ARG A 103 -4.29 9.02 -4.79
N HIS A 104 -3.75 8.13 -5.61
CA HIS A 104 -3.91 8.22 -7.07
C HIS A 104 -4.61 6.99 -7.66
N ILE A 105 -4.08 5.78 -7.41
CA ILE A 105 -4.53 4.58 -8.12
C ILE A 105 -5.89 4.09 -7.61
N ILE A 106 -6.04 3.89 -6.30
CA ILE A 106 -7.29 3.38 -5.69
C ILE A 106 -8.47 4.33 -5.95
N PRO A 107 -8.36 5.66 -5.79
CA PRO A 107 -9.47 6.56 -6.06
C PRO A 107 -9.97 6.55 -7.52
N ALA A 108 -9.12 6.19 -8.48
CA ALA A 108 -9.46 6.23 -9.91
C ALA A 108 -9.85 4.86 -10.47
N LEU A 109 -9.15 3.79 -10.07
CA LEU A 109 -9.29 2.45 -10.64
C LEU A 109 -9.74 1.41 -9.61
N GLY A 110 -9.82 1.78 -8.33
CA GLY A 110 -9.99 0.84 -7.24
C GLY A 110 -11.35 0.14 -7.20
N GLU A 111 -12.39 0.75 -7.78
CA GLU A 111 -13.74 0.16 -7.86
C GLU A 111 -13.88 -0.85 -9.00
N ILE A 112 -12.96 -0.85 -9.96
CA ILE A 112 -13.01 -1.71 -11.14
C ILE A 112 -12.64 -3.14 -10.72
N PRO A 113 -13.46 -4.16 -11.02
CA PRO A 113 -13.10 -5.56 -10.82
C PRO A 113 -11.82 -5.95 -11.57
N LEU A 114 -10.97 -6.80 -10.98
CA LEU A 114 -9.70 -7.21 -11.61
C LEU A 114 -9.91 -7.76 -13.01
N ASN A 115 -10.91 -8.64 -13.17
CA ASN A 115 -11.26 -9.28 -14.44
C ASN A 115 -11.85 -8.33 -15.50
N LYS A 116 -12.21 -7.09 -15.13
CA LYS A 116 -12.73 -6.05 -16.04
C LYS A 116 -11.74 -4.90 -16.22
N LEU A 117 -10.59 -4.94 -15.57
CA LEU A 117 -9.57 -3.92 -15.74
C LEU A 117 -8.93 -4.07 -17.12
N THR A 118 -9.16 -3.10 -18.00
CA THR A 118 -8.61 -3.09 -19.35
C THR A 118 -7.40 -2.17 -19.46
N GLU A 119 -6.60 -2.36 -20.52
CA GLU A 119 -5.54 -1.44 -20.90
C GLU A 119 -6.07 0.00 -21.10
N ALA A 120 -7.27 0.15 -21.68
CA ALA A 120 -7.89 1.45 -21.91
C ALA A 120 -8.15 2.22 -20.61
N ASN A 121 -8.60 1.52 -19.55
CA ASN A 121 -8.79 2.12 -18.22
C ASN A 121 -7.47 2.65 -17.65
N LEU A 122 -6.40 1.86 -17.77
CA LEU A 122 -5.06 2.24 -17.31
C LEU A 122 -4.50 3.42 -18.12
N GLN A 123 -4.66 3.38 -19.45
CA GLN A 123 -4.21 4.44 -20.33
C GLN A 123 -4.94 5.75 -20.03
N GLN A 124 -6.28 5.72 -19.89
CA GLN A 124 -7.09 6.87 -19.51
C GLN A 124 -6.66 7.43 -18.15
N PHE A 125 -6.41 6.56 -17.18
CA PHE A 125 -5.88 6.95 -15.87
C PHE A 125 -4.54 7.67 -15.97
N TYR A 126 -3.59 7.17 -16.78
CA TYR A 126 -2.29 7.85 -16.95
C TYR A 126 -2.42 9.20 -17.64
N HIS A 127 -3.31 9.33 -18.62
CA HIS A 127 -3.64 10.62 -19.23
C HIS A 127 -4.24 11.58 -18.20
N GLN A 128 -5.18 11.11 -17.36
CA GLN A 128 -5.76 11.92 -16.30
C GLN A 128 -4.70 12.37 -15.30
N LEU A 129 -3.79 11.49 -14.88
CA LEU A 129 -2.69 11.88 -13.98
C LEU A 129 -1.82 12.98 -14.59
N LYS A 130 -1.54 12.88 -15.89
CA LYS A 130 -0.70 13.85 -16.60
C LYS A 130 -1.34 15.24 -16.68
N HIS A 131 -2.67 15.32 -16.74
CA HIS A 131 -3.39 16.59 -16.90
C HIS A 131 -3.97 17.15 -15.59
N ASP A 132 -4.48 16.32 -14.70
CA ASP A 132 -5.22 16.72 -13.50
C ASP A 132 -4.98 15.80 -12.29
N GLY A 133 -3.82 15.15 -12.22
CA GLY A 133 -3.54 14.25 -11.10
C GLY A 133 -3.00 14.92 -9.84
N ARG A 134 -2.62 16.21 -9.88
CA ARG A 134 -1.93 16.86 -8.75
C ARG A 134 -2.94 17.29 -7.70
N LEU A 135 -2.85 16.68 -6.52
CA LEU A 135 -3.79 16.94 -5.42
C LEU A 135 -3.45 18.18 -4.56
N ASN A 136 -2.20 18.64 -4.60
CA ASN A 136 -1.69 19.70 -3.72
C ASN A 136 -0.86 20.72 -4.51
N ARG A 137 -0.90 22.00 -4.12
CA ARG A 137 -0.10 23.08 -4.73
C ARG A 137 -0.27 23.20 -6.24
N THR A 138 -1.51 23.04 -6.70
CA THR A 138 -1.91 23.15 -8.12
C THR A 138 -1.71 24.56 -8.66
N ASP A 139 -1.85 25.57 -7.79
CA ASP A 139 -1.56 26.98 -8.03
C ASP A 139 -0.09 27.26 -8.39
N LEU A 140 0.85 26.52 -7.78
CA LEU A 140 2.29 26.75 -7.97
C LEU A 140 2.90 25.93 -9.09
N TYR A 141 2.40 24.71 -9.33
CA TYR A 141 3.05 23.75 -10.23
C TYR A 141 2.16 23.28 -11.38
N GLY A 142 0.91 23.75 -11.44
CA GLY A 142 -0.11 23.31 -12.38
C GLY A 142 -0.88 22.05 -11.91
N PRO A 143 -1.94 21.66 -12.64
CA PRO A 143 -2.82 20.55 -12.25
C PRO A 143 -2.25 19.14 -12.54
N GLY A 144 -1.27 19.01 -13.42
CA GLY A 144 -0.75 17.70 -13.87
C GLY A 144 0.42 17.12 -13.06
N LEU A 145 0.54 15.79 -13.01
CA LEU A 145 1.74 15.12 -12.50
C LEU A 145 2.92 15.19 -13.49
N SER A 146 4.12 15.06 -12.94
CA SER A 146 5.33 14.88 -13.74
C SER A 146 5.35 13.50 -14.43
N ASP A 147 6.06 13.37 -15.56
CA ASP A 147 6.19 12.08 -16.26
C ASP A 147 6.81 10.99 -15.38
N ARG A 148 7.75 11.38 -14.50
CA ARG A 148 8.34 10.47 -13.52
C ARG A 148 7.28 9.91 -12.56
N SER A 149 6.37 10.75 -12.08
CA SER A 149 5.31 10.32 -11.16
C SER A 149 4.28 9.42 -11.85
N VAL A 150 3.92 9.73 -13.09
CA VAL A 150 3.02 8.88 -13.91
C VAL A 150 3.66 7.51 -14.16
N ARG A 151 4.93 7.47 -14.55
CA ARG A 151 5.69 6.21 -14.68
C ARG A 151 5.76 5.43 -13.38
N GLY A 152 5.94 6.11 -12.25
CA GLY A 152 5.92 5.49 -10.93
C GLY A 152 4.59 4.78 -10.64
N CYS A 153 3.46 5.40 -11.00
CA CYS A 153 2.14 4.77 -10.84
C CYS A 153 2.00 3.54 -11.75
N HIS A 154 2.47 3.63 -13.00
CA HIS A 154 2.44 2.50 -13.93
C HIS A 154 3.28 1.31 -13.45
N ILE A 155 4.50 1.54 -12.96
CA ILE A 155 5.35 0.47 -12.44
C ILE A 155 4.64 -0.25 -11.28
N THR A 156 4.01 0.50 -10.38
CA THR A 156 3.24 -0.07 -9.27
C THR A 156 2.05 -0.89 -9.78
N CYS A 157 1.25 -0.37 -10.72
CA CYS A 157 0.13 -1.12 -11.30
C CYS A 157 0.61 -2.39 -12.01
N ARG A 158 1.66 -2.30 -12.82
CA ARG A 158 2.22 -3.43 -13.57
C ARG A 158 2.72 -4.53 -12.65
N ALA A 159 3.43 -4.18 -11.57
CA ALA A 159 3.93 -5.15 -10.60
C ALA A 159 2.78 -5.84 -9.84
N ALA A 160 1.77 -5.09 -9.41
CA ALA A 160 0.60 -5.67 -8.74
C ALA A 160 -0.21 -6.59 -9.65
N LEU A 161 -0.35 -6.24 -10.93
CA LEU A 161 -1.06 -7.06 -11.92
C LEU A 161 -0.24 -8.27 -12.36
N ALA A 162 1.09 -8.20 -12.36
CA ALA A 162 1.94 -9.35 -12.61
C ALA A 162 1.75 -10.43 -11.53
N GLN A 163 1.71 -10.03 -10.25
CA GLN A 163 1.38 -10.95 -9.16
C GLN A 163 -0.03 -11.52 -9.32
N ALA A 164 -1.00 -10.72 -9.79
CA ALA A 164 -2.36 -11.19 -10.02
C ALA A 164 -2.46 -12.22 -11.17
N VAL A 165 -1.51 -12.23 -12.10
CA VAL A 165 -1.43 -13.29 -13.12
C VAL A 165 -0.84 -14.56 -12.50
N GLU A 166 0.19 -14.42 -11.67
CA GLU A 166 0.84 -15.56 -11.00
C GLU A 166 -0.10 -16.28 -10.02
N GLU A 167 -0.90 -15.53 -9.26
CA GLU A 167 -1.87 -16.05 -8.28
C GLU A 167 -3.16 -16.58 -8.96
N GLY A 168 -3.34 -16.31 -10.26
CA GLY A 168 -4.47 -16.81 -11.05
C GLY A 168 -5.79 -16.02 -11.08
N PRO A 169 -6.04 -14.88 -10.40
CA PRO A 169 -7.30 -14.15 -10.56
C PRO A 169 -7.51 -13.52 -11.95
N ILE A 170 -6.44 -13.28 -12.71
CA ILE A 170 -6.50 -12.79 -14.09
C ILE A 170 -5.56 -13.58 -15.01
N PRO A 171 -5.92 -13.79 -16.29
CA PRO A 171 -5.10 -14.57 -17.21
C PRO A 171 -3.95 -13.79 -17.85
N VAL A 172 -4.06 -12.46 -17.96
CA VAL A 172 -3.10 -11.59 -18.66
C VAL A 172 -2.98 -10.27 -17.93
N ASN A 173 -1.78 -9.66 -17.94
CA ASN A 173 -1.54 -8.36 -17.34
C ASN A 173 -1.96 -7.22 -18.30
N PRO A 174 -3.04 -6.46 -18.00
CA PRO A 174 -3.51 -5.38 -18.89
C PRO A 174 -2.56 -4.17 -18.94
N ALA A 175 -1.56 -4.09 -18.05
CA ALA A 175 -0.61 -2.99 -18.04
C ALA A 175 0.51 -3.13 -19.07
N GLU A 176 0.73 -4.30 -19.68
CA GLU A 176 1.85 -4.49 -20.62
C GLU A 176 1.72 -3.70 -21.92
N GLY A 177 0.49 -3.47 -22.40
CA GLY A 177 0.23 -2.69 -23.62
C GLY A 177 0.28 -1.16 -23.45
N CYS A 178 0.27 -0.67 -22.21
CA CYS A 178 0.11 0.76 -21.92
C CYS A 178 1.28 1.61 -22.44
N LYS A 179 0.98 2.72 -23.13
CA LYS A 179 1.96 3.68 -23.64
C LYS A 179 2.21 4.81 -22.65
N LEU A 180 3.41 4.87 -22.09
CA LEU A 180 3.77 5.90 -21.12
C LEU A 180 4.38 7.15 -21.77
N PRO A 181 4.10 8.36 -21.23
CA PRO A 181 4.74 9.57 -21.69
C PRO A 181 6.25 9.56 -21.39
N GLY A 182 7.06 9.82 -22.44
CA GLY A 182 8.52 9.94 -22.37
C GLY A 182 9.31 8.63 -22.42
N GLY A 183 8.80 7.59 -23.10
CA GLY A 183 9.52 6.32 -23.27
C GLY A 183 10.84 6.48 -24.04
N ARG A 184 11.93 6.07 -23.41
CA ARG A 184 13.22 5.74 -24.06
C ARG A 184 12.94 4.56 -25.01
N THR A 185 13.29 4.68 -26.29
CA THR A 185 13.19 3.58 -27.26
C THR A 185 14.11 2.42 -26.86
N PRO A 186 13.84 1.18 -27.32
CA PRO A 186 14.59 -0.02 -26.91
C PRO A 186 16.08 -0.09 -27.33
N GLY A 187 16.71 1.02 -27.75
CA GLY A 187 18.10 1.07 -28.23
C GLY A 187 19.12 1.64 -27.25
N ASP A 188 18.70 2.15 -26.10
CA ASP A 188 19.56 2.96 -25.23
C ASP A 188 19.83 2.22 -23.90
N ALA A 189 20.46 1.04 -24.03
CA ALA A 189 21.02 0.29 -22.92
C ALA A 189 22.32 0.96 -22.45
N GLY A 190 22.18 1.93 -21.55
CA GLY A 190 23.32 2.61 -20.94
C GLY A 190 22.92 3.42 -19.72
N ALA A 191 23.39 2.98 -18.55
CA ALA A 191 23.30 3.62 -17.24
C ALA A 191 21.89 3.70 -16.62
N ASP A 192 21.62 2.73 -15.75
CA ASP A 192 20.62 2.75 -14.69
C ASP A 192 21.26 3.44 -13.46
N PRO A 193 20.88 4.66 -13.05
CA PRO A 193 21.36 5.22 -11.81
C PRO A 193 20.40 4.82 -10.68
N GLY A 194 20.68 3.68 -10.05
CA GLY A 194 20.34 3.40 -8.66
C GLY A 194 18.86 3.45 -8.29
N GLY A 195 18.06 2.55 -8.85
CA GLY A 195 16.82 2.10 -8.23
C GLY A 195 17.05 0.70 -7.68
N ASP A 196 17.32 0.58 -6.38
CA ASP A 196 17.55 -0.66 -5.64
C ASP A 196 16.26 -1.51 -5.61
N ALA A 197 15.88 -2.05 -6.76
CA ALA A 197 14.92 -3.13 -6.91
C ALA A 197 15.75 -4.42 -6.87
N ALA A 198 15.85 -5.01 -5.68
CA ALA A 198 16.36 -6.36 -5.56
C ALA A 198 15.52 -7.27 -6.48
N PRO A 199 16.15 -8.13 -7.30
CA PRO A 199 15.41 -9.10 -8.09
C PRO A 199 14.66 -10.06 -7.14
N PHE A 200 13.36 -10.19 -7.36
CA PHE A 200 12.53 -11.24 -6.76
C PHE A 200 12.93 -12.56 -7.44
N ASP A 201 13.83 -13.30 -6.81
CA ASP A 201 14.24 -14.64 -7.24
C ASP A 201 13.14 -15.64 -6.82
N SER A 202 12.24 -15.94 -7.75
CA SER A 202 11.27 -17.03 -7.63
C SER A 202 11.97 -18.38 -7.82
N GLY A 203 12.75 -18.79 -6.83
CA GLY A 203 13.33 -20.13 -6.75
C GLY A 203 12.37 -21.14 -6.09
N GLN A 204 11.48 -21.74 -6.87
CA GLN A 204 10.72 -22.93 -6.46
C GLN A 204 11.60 -24.19 -6.44
N GLY A 205 11.49 -24.97 -5.36
CA GLY A 205 11.41 -26.44 -5.43
C GLY A 205 12.67 -27.25 -5.10
N GLY A 206 12.68 -27.91 -3.94
CA GLY A 206 13.76 -28.85 -3.60
C GLY A 206 13.61 -29.65 -2.30
N ARG A 207 12.46 -30.30 -2.10
CA ARG A 207 12.19 -31.55 -1.35
C ARG A 207 13.20 -31.99 -0.26
N LEU A 208 12.74 -31.97 0.99
CA LEU A 208 13.27 -32.74 2.11
C LEU A 208 13.23 -34.26 1.81
N LEU A 209 14.37 -34.93 2.00
CA LEU A 209 14.50 -36.17 2.76
C LEU A 209 15.75 -36.06 3.65
#